data_AF-A0A968BWU6-F1
#
_entry.id   AF-A0A968BWU6-F1
#
_cell.length_a   1.000
_cell.length_b   1.000
_cell.length_c   1.000
_cell.angle_alpha   90.00
_cell.angle_beta   90.00
_cell.angle_gamma   90.00
#
_symmetry.space_group_name_H-M   'P 1'
#
loop_
_entity.id
_entity.type
_entity.pdbx_description
1 polymer ?
#
loop_
_entity_poly.entity_id
_entity_poly.type
_entity_poly.pdbx_seq_one_letter_code
_entity_poly.pdbx_strand_id
1 'polypeptide(L)'
;MTTHSAKVRDALQAKGYSDAQIGDMTDAQALAASGVEIPAKHLTVKSVDAIPQELRELDQWVIWKYETRNGKETKEPYIAGVRNRLAKSNDPATWRPFKDALLHWQHQQHGGCAGIGFVFSENDPYAGVDLDHCAPGSQIEPWALAEVETLDSYTEYSVSGQGLHVIVRGKLPEGRRRKDPYEMYDSGRYFTFTGNTLNGYAAIGDRQPELEALHQRVFGAPKEQATTSPSTQRPPALDVDDQDLIERATRAGNGPKFAQLF
;
A
#
# COMPACT_ATOMS: atom_id res chain seq x y z
N MET A 1 -30.57 13.26 10.67
CA MET A 1 -30.80 11.97 11.32
C MET A 1 -29.63 11.08 11.00
N THR A 2 -28.78 10.82 11.99
CA THR A 2 -27.63 9.91 11.88
C THR A 2 -28.18 8.50 11.66
N THR A 3 -27.71 7.79 10.63
CA THR A 3 -28.22 6.46 10.29
C THR A 3 -27.22 5.43 10.77
N HIS A 4 -27.41 4.81 11.94
CA HIS A 4 -26.48 3.81 12.46
C HIS A 4 -26.58 2.47 11.70
N SER A 5 -25.49 1.69 11.70
CA SER A 5 -25.47 0.33 11.15
C SER A 5 -26.55 -0.55 11.80
N ALA A 6 -27.21 -1.41 11.02
CA ALA A 6 -28.24 -2.33 11.51
C ALA A 6 -27.76 -3.15 12.73
N LYS A 7 -26.51 -3.63 12.71
CA LYS A 7 -25.92 -4.38 13.83
C LYS A 7 -25.79 -3.56 15.13
N VAL A 8 -25.44 -2.28 15.01
CA VAL A 8 -25.31 -1.36 16.17
C VAL A 8 -26.70 -0.99 16.69
N ARG A 9 -27.65 -0.75 15.78
CA ARG A 9 -29.04 -0.45 16.13
C ARG A 9 -29.70 -1.62 16.87
N ASP A 10 -29.57 -2.83 16.34
CA ASP A 10 -30.11 -4.05 16.95
C ASP A 10 -29.51 -4.29 18.34
N ALA A 11 -28.20 -4.07 18.50
CA ALA A 11 -27.52 -4.21 19.79
C ALA A 11 -27.94 -3.14 20.81
N LEU A 12 -28.19 -1.90 20.38
CA LEU A 12 -28.70 -0.83 21.25
C LEU A 12 -30.16 -1.09 21.66
N GLN A 13 -31.00 -1.54 20.73
CA GLN A 13 -32.38 -1.93 21.03
C GLN A 13 -32.42 -3.12 22.01
N ALA A 14 -31.54 -4.11 21.83
CA ALA A 14 -31.39 -5.23 22.77
C ALA A 14 -30.95 -4.79 24.18
N LYS A 15 -30.30 -3.62 24.29
CA LYS A 15 -29.91 -2.98 25.56
C LYS A 15 -30.95 -1.99 26.10
N GLY A 16 -32.11 -1.85 25.44
CA GLY A 16 -33.23 -1.04 25.91
C GLY A 16 -33.19 0.44 25.50
N TYR A 17 -32.34 0.83 24.55
CA TYR A 17 -32.35 2.19 24.01
C TYR A 17 -33.51 2.36 23.01
N SER A 18 -34.29 3.44 23.15
CA SER A 18 -35.36 3.79 22.22
C SER A 18 -34.83 4.40 20.92
N ASP A 19 -35.63 4.36 19.84
CA ASP A 19 -35.24 4.92 18.54
C ASP A 19 -34.92 6.42 18.60
N ALA A 20 -35.57 7.18 19.49
CA ALA A 20 -35.27 8.59 19.72
C ALA A 20 -33.90 8.76 20.38
N GLN A 21 -33.61 7.97 21.43
CA GLN A 21 -32.31 7.99 22.09
C GLN A 21 -31.18 7.56 21.15
N ILE A 22 -31.42 6.58 20.27
CA ILE A 22 -30.46 6.16 19.25
C ILE A 22 -30.24 7.28 18.22
N GLY A 23 -31.32 7.94 17.75
CA GLY A 23 -31.26 9.01 16.76
C GLY A 23 -30.47 10.24 17.21
N ASP A 24 -30.41 10.49 18.51
CA ASP A 24 -29.67 11.59 19.13
C ASP A 24 -28.20 11.25 19.43
N MET A 25 -27.79 9.98 19.30
CA MET A 25 -26.40 9.56 19.51
C MET A 25 -25.52 9.85 18.30
N THR A 26 -24.33 10.37 18.55
CA THR A 26 -23.22 10.29 17.59
C THR A 26 -22.81 8.83 17.37
N ASP A 27 -22.19 8.51 16.24
CA ASP A 27 -21.75 7.14 15.95
C ASP A 27 -20.78 6.58 17.00
N ALA A 28 -19.91 7.44 17.56
CA ALA A 28 -19.00 7.05 18.64
C ALA A 28 -19.75 6.67 19.93
N GLN A 29 -20.79 7.43 20.30
CA GLN A 29 -21.63 7.15 21.47
C GLN A 29 -22.46 5.88 21.26
N ALA A 30 -23.08 5.73 20.09
CA ALA A 30 -23.85 4.56 19.71
C ALA A 30 -22.99 3.30 19.73
N LEU A 31 -21.76 3.38 19.21
CA LEU A 31 -20.85 2.23 19.17
C LEU A 31 -20.39 1.83 20.58
N ALA A 32 -19.94 2.79 21.40
CA ALA A 32 -19.54 2.54 22.78
C ALA A 32 -20.68 1.94 23.63
N ALA A 33 -21.90 2.46 23.49
CA ALA A 33 -23.07 1.96 24.21
C ALA A 33 -23.54 0.58 23.72
N SER A 34 -23.42 0.30 22.41
CA SER A 34 -23.84 -0.97 21.82
C SER A 34 -23.01 -2.16 22.30
N GLY A 35 -21.75 -1.94 22.70
CA GLY A 35 -20.81 -3.01 23.02
C GLY A 35 -20.53 -3.96 21.84
N VAL A 36 -20.92 -3.56 20.62
CA VAL A 36 -20.51 -4.24 19.41
C VAL A 36 -19.02 -3.96 19.24
N GLU A 37 -18.19 -4.96 19.47
CA GLU A 37 -16.81 -4.91 19.02
C GLU A 37 -16.83 -4.85 17.48
N ILE A 38 -16.51 -3.68 16.91
CA ILE A 38 -15.96 -3.67 15.57
C ILE A 38 -14.61 -4.37 15.71
N PRO A 39 -14.36 -5.48 15.00
CA PRO A 39 -13.07 -6.13 15.10
C PRO A 39 -11.99 -5.08 14.85
N ALA A 40 -11.13 -4.87 15.86
CA ALA A 40 -10.07 -3.85 15.90
C ALA A 40 -8.96 -4.05 14.84
N LYS A 41 -9.25 -4.80 13.79
CA LYS A 41 -8.29 -5.26 12.78
C LYS A 41 -8.12 -4.27 11.64
N HIS A 42 -8.96 -3.24 11.55
CA HIS A 42 -8.89 -2.27 10.47
C HIS A 42 -9.05 -0.83 10.95
N LEU A 43 -7.97 -0.05 10.85
CA LEU A 43 -7.98 1.39 11.08
C LEU A 43 -8.83 2.04 9.99
N THR A 44 -9.85 2.79 10.39
CA THR A 44 -10.51 3.77 9.52
C THR A 44 -9.65 5.03 9.42
N VAL A 45 -9.96 5.90 8.46
CA VAL A 45 -9.30 7.22 8.39
C VAL A 45 -9.52 7.95 9.72
N LYS A 46 -8.44 8.25 10.44
CA LYS A 46 -8.46 8.86 11.77
C LYS A 46 -8.37 10.37 11.73
N SER A 47 -7.49 10.91 10.90
CA SER A 47 -7.26 12.35 10.80
C SER A 47 -6.96 12.74 9.35
N VAL A 48 -8.00 13.23 8.68
CA VAL A 48 -7.94 13.69 7.29
C VAL A 48 -6.95 14.84 7.14
N ASP A 49 -6.91 15.74 8.13
CA ASP A 49 -6.04 16.93 8.12
C ASP A 49 -4.56 16.58 8.31
N ALA A 50 -4.27 15.39 8.84
CA ALA A 50 -2.89 14.90 8.97
C ALA A 50 -2.34 14.31 7.66
N ILE A 51 -3.18 14.08 6.64
CA ILE A 51 -2.71 13.70 5.31
C ILE A 51 -2.04 14.93 4.66
N PRO A 52 -0.82 14.81 4.12
CA PRO A 52 -0.07 15.92 3.55
C PRO A 52 -0.88 16.71 2.52
N GLN A 53 -0.88 18.03 2.65
CA GLN A 53 -1.65 18.93 1.79
C GLN A 53 -1.35 18.72 0.30
N GLU A 54 -0.08 18.53 -0.04
CA GLU A 54 0.36 18.32 -1.42
C GLU A 54 -0.25 17.07 -2.07
N LEU A 55 -0.51 16.00 -1.31
CA LEU A 55 -1.21 14.84 -1.84
C LEU A 55 -2.71 15.14 -2.01
N ARG A 56 -3.29 15.91 -1.09
CA ARG A 56 -4.71 16.30 -1.12
C ARG A 56 -5.03 17.23 -2.30
N GLU A 57 -4.04 17.94 -2.82
CA GLU A 57 -4.18 18.85 -3.97
C GLU A 57 -4.20 18.13 -5.32
N LEU A 58 -3.86 16.84 -5.36
CA LEU A 58 -3.87 16.03 -6.59
C LEU A 58 -5.21 15.32 -6.80
N ASP A 59 -5.62 15.20 -8.06
CA ASP A 59 -6.82 14.44 -8.48
C ASP A 59 -6.54 12.94 -8.63
N GLN A 60 -5.85 12.36 -7.65
CA GLN A 60 -5.35 10.97 -7.67
C GLN A 60 -5.98 10.11 -6.58
N TRP A 61 -7.17 10.48 -6.11
CA TRP A 61 -7.84 9.79 -5.02
C TRP A 61 -8.91 8.82 -5.49
N VAL A 62 -9.01 7.72 -4.77
CA VAL A 62 -10.03 6.68 -4.91
C VAL A 62 -10.65 6.40 -3.55
N ILE A 63 -11.82 5.77 -3.55
CA ILE A 63 -12.32 5.07 -2.36
C ILE A 63 -11.94 3.60 -2.48
N TRP A 64 -11.98 2.85 -1.39
CA TRP A 64 -11.78 1.40 -1.46
C TRP A 64 -12.79 0.64 -0.61
N LYS A 65 -13.02 -0.61 -1.01
CA LYS A 65 -13.92 -1.56 -0.34
C LYS A 65 -13.21 -2.88 -0.10
N TYR A 66 -13.66 -3.62 0.91
CA TYR A 66 -13.27 -5.02 1.07
C TYR A 66 -14.01 -5.89 0.06
N GLU A 67 -13.26 -6.68 -0.69
CA GLU A 67 -13.78 -7.67 -1.64
C GLU A 67 -13.06 -8.99 -1.44
N THR A 68 -13.77 -10.12 -1.52
CA THR A 68 -13.12 -11.43 -1.44
C THR A 68 -12.74 -11.90 -2.85
N ARG A 69 -11.45 -12.11 -3.10
CA ARG A 69 -10.91 -12.69 -4.32
C ARG A 69 -10.11 -13.94 -4.00
N ASN A 70 -10.44 -15.06 -4.64
CA ASN A 70 -9.78 -16.34 -4.42
C ASN A 70 -9.68 -16.74 -2.93
N GLY A 71 -10.74 -16.48 -2.16
CA GLY A 71 -10.80 -16.77 -0.72
C GLY A 71 -9.99 -15.82 0.18
N LYS A 72 -9.36 -14.77 -0.38
CA LYS A 72 -8.64 -13.74 0.37
C LYS A 72 -9.38 -12.42 0.30
N GLU A 73 -9.47 -11.74 1.43
CA GLU A 73 -9.97 -10.37 1.49
C GLU A 73 -8.95 -9.42 0.85
N THR A 74 -9.44 -8.56 -0.04
CA THR A 74 -8.66 -7.62 -0.84
C THR A 74 -9.27 -6.22 -0.71
N LYS A 75 -8.45 -5.20 -0.87
CA LYS A 75 -8.87 -3.79 -0.79
C LYS A 75 -8.95 -3.27 -2.21
N GLU A 76 -10.14 -3.31 -2.79
CA GLU A 76 -10.34 -2.97 -4.20
C GLU A 76 -10.68 -1.48 -4.33
N PRO A 77 -10.01 -0.74 -5.25
CA PRO A 77 -10.28 0.67 -5.44
C PRO A 77 -11.52 0.89 -6.32
N TYR A 78 -12.34 1.86 -5.95
CA TYR A 78 -13.57 2.26 -6.63
C TYR A 78 -13.55 3.76 -6.94
N ILE A 79 -14.23 4.14 -8.03
CA ILE A 79 -14.39 5.54 -8.43
C ILE A 79 -15.37 6.21 -7.47
N ALA A 80 -14.93 7.24 -6.75
CA ALA A 80 -15.82 7.98 -5.86
C ALA A 80 -16.95 8.66 -6.65
N GLY A 81 -18.17 8.57 -6.11
CA GLY A 81 -19.39 9.12 -6.72
C GLY A 81 -19.99 8.26 -7.84
N VAL A 82 -19.35 7.15 -8.25
CA VAL A 82 -19.89 6.25 -9.29
C VAL A 82 -20.24 4.90 -8.67
N ARG A 83 -21.51 4.52 -8.74
CA ARG A 83 -22.02 3.30 -8.09
C ARG A 83 -21.32 2.06 -8.61
N ASN A 84 -20.63 1.35 -7.71
CA ASN A 84 -20.01 0.04 -7.94
C ASN A 84 -19.10 -0.04 -9.19
N ARG A 85 -18.37 1.03 -9.49
CA ARG A 85 -17.37 1.05 -10.57
C ARG A 85 -15.97 1.03 -10.00
N LEU A 86 -15.18 0.01 -10.36
CA LEU A 86 -13.76 -0.07 -9.99
C LEU A 86 -12.98 1.10 -10.61
N ALA A 87 -12.06 1.66 -9.83
CA ALA A 87 -11.02 2.54 -10.32
C ALA A 87 -9.82 1.69 -10.81
N LYS A 88 -9.04 2.23 -11.75
CA LYS A 88 -7.82 1.57 -12.23
C LYS A 88 -6.61 2.38 -11.81
N SER A 89 -5.56 1.73 -11.33
CA SER A 89 -4.35 2.39 -10.85
C SER A 89 -3.48 3.02 -11.95
N ASN A 90 -3.89 2.91 -13.21
CA ASN A 90 -3.18 3.44 -14.38
C ASN A 90 -4.09 4.26 -15.31
N ASP A 91 -5.28 4.65 -14.84
CA ASP A 91 -6.26 5.41 -15.64
C ASP A 91 -6.75 6.62 -14.85
N PRO A 92 -6.16 7.82 -15.07
CA PRO A 92 -6.52 9.04 -14.36
C PRO A 92 -8.00 9.43 -14.48
N ALA A 93 -8.69 9.01 -15.55
CA ALA A 93 -10.12 9.28 -15.71
C ALA A 93 -10.99 8.58 -14.65
N THR A 94 -10.41 7.58 -13.96
CA THR A 94 -11.08 6.83 -12.89
C THR A 94 -10.75 7.35 -11.49
N TRP A 95 -9.90 8.36 -11.37
CA TRP A 95 -9.55 8.98 -10.09
C TRP A 95 -10.41 10.22 -9.83
N ARG A 96 -10.27 10.79 -8.64
CA ARG A 96 -11.05 11.91 -8.16
C ARG A 96 -10.21 12.89 -7.35
N PRO A 97 -10.66 14.15 -7.24
CA PRO A 97 -10.17 15.08 -6.23
C PRO A 97 -10.30 14.47 -4.83
N PHE A 98 -9.38 14.83 -3.93
CA PHE A 98 -9.41 14.38 -2.53
C PHE A 98 -10.76 14.61 -1.86
N LYS A 99 -11.33 15.81 -2.06
CA LYS A 99 -12.61 16.21 -1.46
C LYS A 99 -13.75 15.28 -1.88
N ASP A 100 -13.79 14.84 -3.12
CA ASP A 100 -14.84 13.97 -3.64
C ASP A 100 -14.73 12.56 -3.05
N ALA A 101 -13.51 12.02 -2.97
CA ALA A 101 -13.24 10.74 -2.31
C ALA A 101 -13.60 10.79 -0.82
N LEU A 102 -13.22 11.87 -0.13
CA LEU A 102 -13.51 12.08 1.27
C LEU A 102 -15.02 12.20 1.54
N LEU A 103 -15.72 13.06 0.81
CA LEU A 103 -17.17 13.22 0.93
C LEU A 103 -17.88 11.90 0.66
N HIS A 104 -17.47 11.16 -0.38
CA HIS A 104 -18.07 9.86 -0.66
C HIS A 104 -17.90 8.88 0.49
N TRP A 105 -16.68 8.75 1.03
CA TRP A 105 -16.41 7.90 2.18
C TRP A 105 -17.25 8.32 3.39
N GLN A 106 -17.29 9.60 3.74
CA GLN A 106 -18.09 10.13 4.85
C GLN A 106 -19.59 9.85 4.71
N HIS A 107 -20.14 9.94 3.50
CA HIS A 107 -21.57 9.69 3.26
C HIS A 107 -21.94 8.21 3.07
N GLN A 108 -20.98 7.32 2.79
CA GLN A 108 -21.21 5.92 2.42
C GLN A 108 -20.57 4.92 3.38
N GLN A 109 -20.35 5.29 4.65
CA GLN A 109 -19.88 4.36 5.70
C GLN A 109 -20.76 3.10 5.81
N HIS A 110 -22.06 3.22 5.50
CA HIS A 110 -23.01 2.10 5.48
C HIS A 110 -23.11 1.36 4.13
N GLY A 111 -22.47 1.89 3.08
CA GLY A 111 -22.46 1.34 1.71
C GLY A 111 -21.27 0.42 1.40
N GLY A 112 -20.53 -0.01 2.44
CA GLY A 112 -19.35 -0.85 2.32
C GLY A 112 -18.07 -0.13 1.89
N CYS A 113 -18.09 1.22 1.87
CA CYS A 113 -16.87 2.01 1.68
C CYS A 113 -16.02 1.92 2.94
N ALA A 114 -14.79 1.43 2.83
CA ALA A 114 -13.92 1.18 3.98
C ALA A 114 -12.90 2.31 4.20
N GLY A 115 -12.58 3.09 3.16
CA GLY A 115 -11.69 4.25 3.29
C GLY A 115 -11.39 4.93 1.96
N ILE A 116 -10.39 5.79 1.99
CA ILE A 116 -9.81 6.45 0.82
C ILE A 116 -8.42 5.90 0.52
N GLY A 117 -7.96 6.09 -0.71
CA GLY A 117 -6.62 5.73 -1.14
C GLY A 117 -6.10 6.68 -2.19
N PHE A 118 -4.78 6.73 -2.33
CA PHE A 118 -4.06 7.58 -3.26
C PHE A 118 -3.34 6.71 -4.28
N VAL A 119 -3.50 7.04 -5.56
CA VAL A 119 -2.86 6.35 -6.68
C VAL A 119 -1.54 7.04 -7.01
N PHE A 120 -0.45 6.27 -7.06
CA PHE A 120 0.85 6.78 -7.55
C PHE A 120 0.87 6.78 -9.07
N SER A 121 1.42 7.85 -9.63
CA SER A 121 1.43 8.15 -11.06
C SER A 121 2.85 8.44 -11.54
N GLU A 122 3.13 8.08 -12.78
CA GLU A 122 4.38 8.46 -13.46
C GLU A 122 4.56 9.99 -13.53
N ASN A 123 3.46 10.75 -13.45
CA ASN A 123 3.45 12.21 -13.58
C ASN A 123 3.49 12.98 -12.24
N ASP A 124 3.45 12.29 -11.09
CA ASP A 124 3.66 12.92 -9.79
C ASP A 124 5.09 12.68 -9.29
N PRO A 125 5.62 13.40 -8.29
CA PRO A 125 6.96 13.19 -7.78
C PRO A 125 7.04 12.18 -6.62
N TYR A 126 6.01 11.36 -6.37
CA TYR A 126 5.91 10.57 -5.14
C TYR A 126 6.21 9.09 -5.35
N ALA A 127 6.73 8.48 -4.29
CA ALA A 127 6.82 7.03 -4.12
C ALA A 127 6.30 6.63 -2.74
N GLY A 128 5.61 5.50 -2.68
CA GLY A 128 5.19 4.85 -1.44
C GLY A 128 6.04 3.64 -1.13
N VAL A 129 6.49 3.52 0.11
CA VAL A 129 7.15 2.35 0.69
C VAL A 129 6.19 1.73 1.71
N ASP A 130 5.75 0.50 1.45
CA ASP A 130 4.90 -0.30 2.35
C ASP A 130 5.78 -1.29 3.11
N LEU A 131 5.70 -1.21 4.44
CA LEU A 131 6.44 -2.05 5.39
C LEU A 131 5.42 -2.97 6.09
N ASP A 132 5.36 -4.21 5.66
CA ASP A 132 4.39 -5.19 6.15
C ASP A 132 4.80 -5.80 7.50
N HIS A 133 3.79 -6.08 8.34
CA HIS A 133 3.93 -6.83 9.61
C HIS A 133 4.98 -6.27 10.60
N CYS A 134 5.25 -4.97 10.53
CA CYS A 134 6.29 -4.31 11.32
C CYS A 134 5.79 -3.49 12.50
N ALA A 135 4.47 -3.39 12.71
CA ALA A 135 3.87 -2.57 13.76
C ALA A 135 2.71 -3.27 14.51
N PRO A 136 2.80 -4.58 14.85
CA PRO A 136 1.70 -5.28 15.50
C PRO A 136 1.31 -4.60 16.82
N GLY A 137 0.04 -4.23 16.96
CA GLY A 137 -0.44 -3.54 18.16
C GLY A 137 0.20 -2.17 18.39
N SER A 138 0.67 -1.50 17.33
CA SER A 138 1.41 -0.23 17.38
C SER A 138 2.81 -0.33 18.01
N GLN A 139 3.34 -1.53 18.20
CA GLN A 139 4.74 -1.74 18.57
C GLN A 139 5.58 -1.87 17.28
N ILE A 140 6.38 -0.85 16.97
CA ILE A 140 7.19 -0.82 15.76
C ILE A 140 8.44 -1.69 15.94
N GLU A 141 8.67 -2.60 15.01
CA GLU A 141 9.87 -3.43 14.93
C GLU A 141 11.12 -2.58 14.65
N PRO A 142 12.27 -2.87 15.29
CA PRO A 142 13.47 -2.05 15.16
C PRO A 142 13.96 -1.84 13.72
N TRP A 143 13.82 -2.86 12.86
CA TRP A 143 14.22 -2.76 11.46
C TRP A 143 13.37 -1.74 10.71
N ALA A 144 12.05 -1.71 10.96
CA ALA A 144 11.15 -0.77 10.29
C ALA A 144 11.31 0.64 10.82
N LEU A 145 11.57 0.80 12.12
CA LEU A 145 11.92 2.10 12.68
C LEU A 145 13.18 2.66 12.03
N ALA A 146 14.21 1.85 11.79
CA ALA A 146 15.42 2.28 11.10
C ALA A 146 15.14 2.74 9.65
N GLU A 147 14.20 2.09 8.95
CA GLU A 147 13.78 2.54 7.61
C GLU A 147 13.01 3.86 7.66
N VAL A 148 12.11 4.02 8.64
CA VAL A 148 11.37 5.27 8.86
C VAL A 148 12.33 6.40 9.20
N GLU A 149 13.31 6.18 10.07
CA GLU A 149 14.35 7.16 10.43
C GLU A 149 15.27 7.49 9.24
N THR A 150 15.57 6.50 8.39
CA THR A 150 16.39 6.71 7.19
C THR A 150 15.63 7.53 6.15
N LEU A 151 14.37 7.20 5.90
CA LEU A 151 13.54 7.89 4.93
C LEU A 151 13.05 9.25 5.45
N ASP A 152 12.90 9.43 6.77
CA ASP A 152 12.55 10.67 7.46
C ASP A 152 11.51 11.51 6.68
N SER A 153 10.35 10.91 6.49
CA SER A 153 9.27 11.43 5.65
C SER A 153 7.91 10.97 6.17
N TYR A 154 6.84 11.46 5.55
CA TYR A 154 5.48 11.19 5.99
C TYR A 154 5.26 9.69 6.21
N THR A 155 4.87 9.34 7.44
CA THR A 155 4.68 7.94 7.83
C THR A 155 3.35 7.79 8.54
N GLU A 156 2.55 6.82 8.13
CA GLU A 156 1.29 6.48 8.80
C GLU A 156 1.18 4.97 9.04
N TYR A 157 0.39 4.60 10.05
CA TYR A 157 0.00 3.20 10.23
C TYR A 157 -0.96 2.78 9.13
N SER A 158 -0.63 1.67 8.47
CA SER A 158 -1.48 1.06 7.44
C SER A 158 -2.86 0.69 7.99
N VAL A 159 -3.85 0.55 7.12
CA VAL A 159 -5.21 0.20 7.53
C VAL A 159 -5.30 -1.12 8.30
N SER A 160 -4.35 -2.05 8.16
CA SER A 160 -4.34 -3.31 8.92
C SER A 160 -3.94 -3.13 10.39
N GLY A 161 -3.36 -1.98 10.74
CA GLY A 161 -2.73 -1.73 12.04
C GLY A 161 -1.49 -2.60 12.32
N GLN A 162 -0.96 -3.30 11.31
CA GLN A 162 0.21 -4.18 11.44
C GLN A 162 1.42 -3.72 10.66
N GLY A 163 1.26 -2.77 9.72
CA GLY A 163 2.35 -2.24 8.90
C GLY A 163 2.35 -0.71 8.87
N LEU A 164 3.35 -0.14 8.20
CA LEU A 164 3.54 1.29 8.01
C LEU A 164 3.60 1.64 6.53
N HIS A 165 3.02 2.76 6.14
CA HIS A 165 3.28 3.39 4.84
C HIS A 165 4.20 4.58 5.06
N VAL A 166 5.29 4.66 4.29
CA VAL A 166 6.15 5.84 4.19
C VAL A 166 6.00 6.44 2.81
N ILE A 167 5.71 7.73 2.71
CA ILE A 167 5.58 8.45 1.44
C ILE A 167 6.73 9.44 1.31
N VAL A 168 7.44 9.40 0.19
CA VAL A 168 8.57 10.29 -0.11
C VAL A 168 8.36 11.02 -1.43
N ARG A 169 9.01 12.19 -1.61
CA ARG A 169 9.29 12.70 -2.95
C ARG A 169 10.52 11.99 -3.50
N GLY A 170 10.32 11.28 -4.60
CA GLY A 170 11.34 10.51 -5.31
C GLY A 170 10.72 9.51 -6.30
N LYS A 171 11.55 9.01 -7.21
CA LYS A 171 11.22 7.96 -8.19
C LYS A 171 12.09 6.74 -8.00
N LEU A 172 11.52 5.57 -8.21
CA LEU A 172 12.21 4.32 -7.97
C LEU A 172 13.04 3.92 -9.18
N PRO A 173 14.29 3.43 -9.00
CA PRO A 173 15.08 2.83 -10.07
C PRO A 173 14.32 1.70 -10.77
N GLU A 174 14.67 1.31 -12.00
CA GLU A 174 14.05 0.13 -12.62
C GLU A 174 14.32 -1.15 -11.81
N GLY A 175 13.39 -2.10 -11.85
CA GLY A 175 13.58 -3.44 -11.28
C GLY A 175 12.40 -3.94 -10.46
N ARG A 176 12.70 -4.78 -9.46
CA ARG A 176 11.67 -5.39 -8.61
C ARG A 176 11.08 -4.35 -7.68
N ARG A 177 9.78 -4.46 -7.44
CA ARG A 177 9.00 -3.57 -6.57
C ARG A 177 8.56 -4.23 -5.26
N ARG A 178 8.72 -5.54 -5.13
CA ARG A 178 8.22 -6.33 -4.01
C ARG A 178 9.17 -7.46 -3.63
N LYS A 179 9.37 -7.61 -2.32
CA LYS A 179 10.08 -8.69 -1.64
C LYS A 179 9.71 -8.57 -0.18
N ASP A 180 8.79 -9.42 0.28
CA ASP A 180 8.29 -9.38 1.65
C ASP A 180 9.47 -9.26 2.65
N PRO A 181 9.42 -8.35 3.64
CA PRO A 181 8.25 -7.52 4.04
C PRO A 181 8.13 -6.16 3.33
N TYR A 182 8.82 -5.94 2.20
CA TYR A 182 8.86 -4.64 1.51
C TYR A 182 8.05 -4.65 0.21
N GLU A 183 7.24 -3.61 0.02
CA GLU A 183 6.78 -3.17 -1.29
C GLU A 183 7.09 -1.69 -1.51
N MET A 184 7.44 -1.31 -2.74
CA MET A 184 7.71 0.07 -3.12
C MET A 184 7.08 0.37 -4.47
N TYR A 185 6.33 1.47 -4.59
CA TYR A 185 5.75 1.88 -5.87
C TYR A 185 5.77 3.39 -6.05
N ASP A 186 6.11 3.82 -7.26
CA ASP A 186 6.08 5.20 -7.72
C ASP A 186 5.12 5.42 -8.90
N SER A 187 4.44 4.35 -9.34
CA SER A 187 3.36 4.36 -10.30
C SER A 187 2.56 3.03 -10.30
N GLY A 188 1.39 3.01 -10.94
CA GLY A 188 0.66 1.76 -11.27
C GLY A 188 0.03 1.01 -10.08
N ARG A 189 0.15 1.55 -8.87
CA ARG A 189 -0.46 1.06 -7.63
C ARG A 189 -1.06 2.21 -6.84
N TYR A 190 -1.92 1.86 -5.90
CA TYR A 190 -2.50 2.80 -4.95
C TYR A 190 -2.23 2.28 -3.54
N PHE A 191 -2.07 3.20 -2.59
CA PHE A 191 -2.06 2.87 -1.16
C PHE A 191 -3.36 3.33 -0.52
N THR A 192 -3.83 2.58 0.47
CA THR A 192 -4.90 3.06 1.36
C THR A 192 -4.31 4.07 2.33
N PHE A 193 -5.03 5.16 2.59
CA PHE A 193 -4.58 6.18 3.54
C PHE A 193 -5.43 6.17 4.80
N THR A 194 -4.80 6.31 5.97
CA THR A 194 -5.48 6.39 7.27
C THR A 194 -5.39 7.77 7.91
N GLY A 195 -4.37 8.56 7.58
CA GLY A 195 -4.03 9.77 8.33
C GLY A 195 -3.60 9.49 9.79
N ASN A 196 -3.47 8.21 10.19
CA ASN A 196 -2.97 7.81 11.50
C ASN A 196 -1.45 7.95 11.52
N THR A 197 -1.01 9.19 11.56
CA THR A 197 0.38 9.58 11.36
C THR A 197 1.25 9.11 12.53
N LEU A 198 2.43 8.60 12.24
CA LEU A 198 3.45 8.33 13.24
C LEU A 198 4.02 9.65 13.75
N ASN A 199 4.05 9.81 15.07
CA ASN A 199 4.44 11.08 15.68
C ASN A 199 5.86 11.50 15.24
N GLY A 200 6.03 12.75 14.80
CA GLY A 200 7.27 13.27 14.24
C GLY A 200 7.39 13.19 12.71
N TYR A 201 6.55 12.39 12.04
CA TYR A 201 6.67 12.07 10.61
C TYR A 201 5.44 12.54 9.82
N ALA A 202 5.08 13.82 9.95
CA ALA A 202 3.85 14.38 9.35
C ALA A 202 4.06 15.05 7.98
N ALA A 203 5.29 15.28 7.55
CA ALA A 203 5.62 15.99 6.31
C ALA A 203 6.35 15.06 5.32
N ILE A 204 6.09 15.23 4.02
CA ILE A 204 6.83 14.52 2.97
C ILE A 204 8.15 15.26 2.69
N GLY A 205 9.25 14.52 2.73
CA GLY A 205 10.59 14.99 2.39
C GLY A 205 11.04 14.57 0.98
N ASP A 206 11.99 15.32 0.43
CA ASP A 206 12.76 14.96 -0.78
C ASP A 206 13.85 13.96 -0.43
N ARG A 207 13.65 12.69 -0.81
CA ARG A 207 14.43 11.54 -0.29
C ARG A 207 14.91 10.60 -1.39
N GLN A 208 15.22 11.17 -2.56
CA GLN A 208 15.68 10.40 -3.72
C GLN A 208 16.88 9.49 -3.37
N PRO A 209 17.97 9.98 -2.75
CA PRO A 209 19.13 9.13 -2.45
C PRO A 209 18.81 8.01 -1.46
N GLU A 210 18.02 8.29 -0.43
CA GLU A 210 17.63 7.31 0.59
C GLU A 210 16.70 6.24 0.01
N LEU A 211 15.75 6.65 -0.83
CA LEU A 211 14.86 5.75 -1.55
C LEU A 211 15.64 4.81 -2.48
N GLU A 212 16.57 5.35 -3.27
CA GLU A 212 17.42 4.56 -4.17
C GLU A 212 18.31 3.58 -3.40
N ALA A 213 18.93 4.02 -2.30
CA ALA A 213 19.77 3.19 -1.46
C ALA A 213 18.98 2.04 -0.82
N LEU A 214 17.77 2.32 -0.32
CA LEU A 214 16.85 1.31 0.20
C LEU A 214 16.42 0.34 -0.90
N HIS A 215 16.00 0.85 -2.07
CA HIS A 215 15.60 0.01 -3.20
C HIS A 215 16.74 -0.93 -3.63
N GLN A 216 17.97 -0.41 -3.78
CA GLN A 216 19.13 -1.22 -4.13
C GLN A 216 19.47 -2.26 -3.07
N ARG A 217 19.35 -1.93 -1.77
CA ARG A 217 19.62 -2.87 -0.68
C ARG A 217 18.59 -4.01 -0.63
N VAL A 218 17.32 -3.70 -0.88
CA VAL A 218 16.23 -4.70 -0.78
C VAL A 218 16.14 -5.56 -2.05
N PHE A 219 16.23 -4.92 -3.22
CA PHE A 219 15.91 -5.51 -4.52
C PHE A 219 17.10 -5.69 -5.47
N GLY A 220 18.24 -5.05 -5.18
CA GLY A 220 19.43 -5.15 -6.00
C GLY A 220 19.92 -6.59 -6.14
N ALA A 221 20.47 -6.92 -7.31
CA ALA A 221 21.19 -8.17 -7.48
C ALA A 221 22.39 -8.21 -6.50
N PRO A 222 22.77 -9.39 -5.97
CA PRO A 222 24.05 -9.54 -5.32
C PRO A 222 25.12 -9.05 -6.29
N LYS A 223 25.86 -8.00 -5.92
CA LYS A 223 27.13 -7.73 -6.61
C LYS A 223 27.97 -8.96 -6.32
N GLU A 224 28.24 -9.78 -7.35
CA GLU A 224 29.41 -10.64 -7.30
C GLU A 224 30.55 -9.72 -6.89
N GLN A 225 31.04 -9.91 -5.66
CA GLN A 225 32.28 -9.29 -5.26
C GLN A 225 33.28 -9.81 -6.28
N ALA A 226 33.70 -8.93 -7.19
CA ALA A 226 34.89 -9.14 -7.97
C ALA A 226 36.02 -9.29 -6.95
N THR A 227 36.27 -10.52 -6.53
CA THR A 227 37.50 -10.91 -5.88
C THR A 227 38.58 -10.55 -6.88
N THR A 228 39.28 -9.45 -6.61
CA THR A 228 40.56 -9.16 -7.22
C THR A 228 41.53 -10.24 -6.78
N SER A 229 41.46 -11.42 -7.40
CA SER A 229 42.55 -12.38 -7.40
C SER A 229 43.64 -11.84 -8.32
N PRO A 230 44.94 -11.96 -7.96
CA PRO A 230 46.01 -11.58 -8.86
C PRO A 230 45.92 -12.44 -10.12
N SER A 231 45.96 -11.78 -11.28
CA SER A 231 45.99 -12.39 -12.60
C SER A 231 46.99 -13.55 -12.66
N THR A 232 46.49 -14.77 -12.83
CA THR A 232 47.28 -15.88 -13.35
C THR A 232 46.56 -16.41 -14.58
N GLN A 233 47.10 -16.02 -15.73
CA GLN A 233 47.00 -16.65 -17.06
C GLN A 233 45.60 -16.91 -17.65
N ARG A 234 45.42 -16.32 -18.84
CA ARG A 234 44.29 -16.50 -19.76
C ARG A 234 44.15 -17.99 -20.18
N PRO A 235 43.00 -18.65 -19.99
CA PRO A 235 42.76 -19.93 -20.65
C PRO A 235 42.56 -19.72 -22.16
N PRO A 236 42.93 -20.69 -23.01
CA PRO A 236 42.75 -20.57 -24.46
C PRO A 236 41.27 -20.52 -24.82
N ALA A 237 40.97 -19.87 -25.95
CA ALA A 237 39.61 -19.80 -26.50
C ALA A 237 39.04 -21.22 -26.65
N LEU A 238 37.87 -21.45 -26.07
CA LEU A 238 37.10 -22.66 -26.30
C LEU A 238 36.40 -22.52 -27.66
N ASP A 239 36.95 -23.20 -28.65
CA ASP A 239 36.28 -23.53 -29.91
C ASP A 239 35.18 -24.54 -29.58
N VAL A 240 33.96 -24.04 -29.33
CA VAL A 240 32.78 -24.90 -29.17
C VAL A 240 31.80 -24.48 -30.24
N ASP A 241 31.52 -25.41 -31.14
CA ASP A 241 30.54 -25.27 -32.21
C ASP A 241 29.15 -24.97 -31.64
N ASP A 242 28.43 -24.03 -32.26
CA ASP A 242 27.14 -23.50 -31.79
C ASP A 242 26.11 -24.60 -31.57
N GLN A 243 26.24 -25.72 -32.31
CA GLN A 243 25.35 -26.87 -32.21
C GLN A 243 25.48 -27.63 -30.87
N ASP A 244 26.68 -27.66 -30.28
CA ASP A 244 26.94 -28.34 -29.00
C ASP A 244 26.49 -27.47 -27.80
N LEU A 245 26.48 -26.15 -27.98
CA LEU A 245 25.91 -25.19 -27.03
C LEU A 245 24.37 -25.28 -26.99
N ILE A 246 23.72 -25.48 -28.14
CA ILE A 246 22.26 -25.63 -28.24
C ILE A 246 21.79 -26.95 -27.59
N GLU A 247 22.51 -28.05 -27.77
CA GLU A 247 22.17 -29.33 -27.12
C GLU A 247 22.31 -29.29 -25.60
N ARG A 248 23.31 -28.57 -25.07
CA ARG A 248 23.48 -28.39 -23.62
C ARG A 248 22.39 -27.50 -23.02
N ALA A 249 21.99 -26.44 -23.72
CA ALA A 249 20.93 -25.54 -23.27
C ALA A 249 19.55 -26.22 -23.24
N THR A 250 19.28 -27.13 -24.18
CA THR A 250 18.01 -27.90 -24.25
C THR A 250 17.90 -29.01 -23.20
N ARG A 251 19.01 -29.54 -22.69
CA ARG A 251 19.00 -30.58 -21.62
C ARG A 251 18.99 -30.02 -20.19
N ALA A 252 19.15 -28.70 -20.01
CA ALA A 252 19.06 -28.07 -18.70
C ALA A 252 17.62 -28.07 -18.16
N GLY A 253 17.43 -27.90 -16.85
CA GLY A 253 16.09 -27.96 -16.21
C GLY A 253 15.05 -26.94 -16.73
N ASN A 254 15.48 -25.93 -17.49
CA ASN A 254 14.62 -24.93 -18.15
C ASN A 254 14.52 -25.14 -19.68
N GLY A 255 15.09 -26.23 -20.21
CA GLY A 255 15.20 -26.56 -21.64
C GLY A 255 13.92 -26.44 -22.46
N PRO A 256 12.72 -26.79 -21.94
CA PRO A 256 11.47 -26.63 -22.69
C PRO A 256 11.11 -25.19 -23.05
N LYS A 257 11.59 -24.18 -22.29
CA LYS A 257 11.38 -22.77 -22.60
C LYS A 257 12.36 -22.22 -23.64
N PHE A 258 13.53 -22.84 -23.77
CA PHE A 258 14.57 -22.44 -24.73
C PHE A 258 14.26 -22.95 -26.15
N ALA A 259 13.63 -24.12 -26.29
CA ALA A 259 13.22 -24.69 -27.57
C ALA A 259 12.03 -23.98 -28.25
N GLN A 260 11.47 -22.92 -27.66
CA GLN A 260 10.38 -22.13 -28.24
C GLN A 260 10.85 -20.81 -28.87
N LEU A 261 12.16 -20.54 -28.86
CA LEU A 261 12.76 -19.34 -29.45
C LEU A 261 13.45 -19.61 -30.81
N PHE A 262 13.42 -20.85 -31.30
CA PHE A 262 13.89 -21.30 -32.61
C PHE A 262 13.04 -22.48 -33.10
#